data_AF-A0A433CMB7-F1
#
_entry.id   AF-A0A433CMB7-F1
#
_cell.length_a   1.000
_cell.length_b   1.000
_cell.length_c   1.000
_cell.angle_alpha   90.00
_cell.angle_beta   90.00
_cell.angle_gamma   90.00
#
_symmetry.space_group_name_H-M   'P 1'
#
loop_
_entity.id
_entity.type
_entity.pdbx_description
1 polymer ?
#
loop_
_entity_poly.entity_id
_entity_poly.type
_entity_poly.pdbx_seq_one_letter_code
_entity_poly.pdbx_strand_id
1 'polypeptide(L)' 'MEKTIGEQRMRTDFNVSGSTLVDTIKQKTAELINLCEDLREKDDRCADYAAICFETAGMYLVKAATA' A
#
# COMPACT_ATOMS: atom_id res chain seq x y z
N MET A 1 -4.47 18.43 -0.33
CA MET A 1 -3.41 17.64 -0.98
C MET A 1 -4.07 16.48 -1.69
N GLU A 2 -3.63 16.18 -2.90
CA GLU A 2 -4.04 14.97 -3.62
C GLU A 2 -3.33 13.77 -3.01
N LYS A 3 -4.04 12.65 -2.86
CA LYS A 3 -3.46 11.41 -2.32
C LYS A 3 -2.49 10.80 -3.31
N THR A 4 -1.42 10.19 -2.81
CA THR A 4 -0.50 9.42 -3.66
C THR A 4 -1.19 8.17 -4.21
N ILE A 5 -0.63 7.57 -5.27
CA ILE A 5 -1.14 6.32 -5.84
C ILE A 5 -1.20 5.20 -4.79
N GLY A 6 -0.16 5.06 -3.96
CA GLY A 6 -0.14 4.11 -2.85
C GLY A 6 -1.27 4.32 -1.84
N GLU A 7 -1.53 5.57 -1.44
CA GLU A 7 -2.61 5.90 -0.49
C GLU A 7 -4.00 5.62 -1.08
N GLN A 8 -4.17 5.86 -2.38
CA GLN A 8 -5.40 5.55 -3.10
C GLN A 8 -5.63 4.02 -3.16
N ARG A 9 -4.61 3.24 -3.54
CA ARG A 9 -4.69 1.78 -3.65
C ARG A 9 -4.96 1.12 -2.28
N MET A 10 -4.26 1.56 -1.24
CA MET A 10 -4.42 1.01 0.12
C MET A 10 -5.62 1.58 0.88
N ARG A 11 -6.31 2.59 0.33
CA ARG A 11 -7.42 3.29 0.98
C ARG A 11 -7.08 3.61 2.43
N THR A 12 -6.03 4.39 2.62
CA THR A 12 -5.46 4.70 3.94
C THR A 12 -6.48 5.28 4.92
N ASP A 13 -7.46 6.05 4.44
CA ASP A 13 -8.54 6.62 5.28
C ASP A 13 -9.61 5.60 5.71
N PHE A 14 -9.63 4.40 5.15
CA PHE A 14 -10.64 3.40 5.46
C PHE A 14 -10.17 2.47 6.58
N ASN A 15 -10.41 2.82 7.84
CA ASN A 15 -10.11 1.97 8.98
C ASN A 15 -11.31 1.89 9.94
N VAL A 16 -12.20 0.91 9.70
CA VAL A 16 -13.45 0.75 10.47
C VAL A 16 -13.19 0.36 11.92
N SER A 17 -12.07 -0.31 12.22
CA SER A 17 -11.73 -0.73 13.59
C SER A 17 -11.01 0.35 14.40
N GLY A 18 -10.59 1.46 13.77
CA GLY A 18 -9.74 2.48 14.41
C GLY A 18 -8.40 1.93 14.89
N SER A 19 -7.95 0.79 14.35
CA SER A 19 -6.73 0.11 14.78
C SER A 19 -5.49 0.83 14.26
N THR A 20 -4.65 1.32 15.18
CA THR A 20 -3.35 1.92 14.86
C THR A 20 -2.43 0.97 14.08
N LEU A 21 -2.58 -0.34 14.31
CA LEU A 21 -1.82 -1.35 13.57
C LEU A 21 -2.28 -1.44 12.11
N VAL A 22 -3.59 -1.40 11.86
CA VAL A 22 -4.14 -1.37 10.49
C VAL A 22 -3.69 -0.11 9.75
N ASP A 23 -3.71 1.05 10.42
CA ASP A 23 -3.20 2.29 9.84
C ASP A 23 -1.72 2.18 9.47
N THR A 24 -0.91 1.64 10.38
CA THR A 24 0.53 1.46 10.16
C THR A 24 0.80 0.55 8.97
N ILE A 25 0.08 -0.57 8.86
CA ILE A 25 0.20 -1.50 7.72
C ILE A 25 -0.13 -0.78 6.41
N LYS A 26 -1.25 -0.06 6.38
CA LYS A 26 -1.72 0.64 5.17
C LYS A 26 -0.76 1.74 4.74
N GLN A 27 -0.28 2.56 5.67
CA GLN A 27 0.65 3.65 5.37
C GLN A 27 1.98 3.11 4.84
N LYS A 28 2.56 2.11 5.50
CA LYS A 28 3.82 1.50 5.02
C LYS A 28 3.68 0.82 3.67
N THR A 29 2.55 0.16 3.42
CA THR A 29 2.28 -0.45 2.11
C THR A 29 2.12 0.63 1.03
N ALA A 30 1.44 1.73 1.34
CA ALA A 30 1.31 2.87 0.43
C ALA A 30 2.67 3.50 0.10
N GLU A 31 3.54 3.70 1.09
CA GLU A 31 4.91 4.19 0.89
C GLU A 31 5.72 3.29 -0.05
N LEU A 32 5.64 1.97 0.12
CA LEU A 32 6.31 1.01 -0.76
C LEU A 32 5.77 1.03 -2.19
N ILE A 33 4.45 1.19 -2.37
CA ILE A 33 3.85 1.33 -3.70
C ILE A 33 4.29 2.64 -4.36
N ASN A 34 4.35 3.75 -3.62
CA ASN A 34 4.84 5.03 -4.16
C ASN A 34 6.28 4.90 -4.67
N LEU A 35 7.13 4.18 -3.92
CA LEU A 35 8.50 3.89 -4.37
C LEU A 35 8.52 3.07 -5.67
N CYS A 36 7.56 2.15 -5.87
CA CYS A 36 7.43 1.46 -7.14
C CYS A 36 7.06 2.42 -8.27
N GLU A 37 6.12 3.34 -8.07
CA GLU A 37 5.75 4.34 -9.09
C GLU A 37 6.95 5.20 -9.52
N ASP A 38 7.78 5.64 -8.56
CA ASP A 38 9.01 6.40 -8.86
C ASP A 38 10.02 5.59 -9.69
N LEU A 39 10.02 4.27 -9.56
CA LEU A 39 10.94 3.36 -10.26
C LEU A 39 10.45 2.96 -11.67
N ARG A 40 9.23 3.33 -12.05
CA ARG A 40 8.67 3.00 -13.38
C ARG A 40 9.49 3.59 -14.53
N GLU A 41 10.12 4.74 -14.32
CA GLU A 41 11.03 5.35 -15.29
C GLU A 41 12.28 4.50 -15.57
N LYS A 42 12.61 3.55 -14.68
CA LYS A 42 13.77 2.65 -14.81
C LYS A 42 13.37 1.33 -15.44
N ASP A 43 12.35 0.69 -14.91
CA ASP A 43 11.78 -0.57 -15.43
C ASP A 43 10.33 -0.69 -14.97
N ASP A 44 9.42 -0.26 -15.85
CA ASP A 44 7.98 -0.26 -15.63
C ASP A 44 7.43 -1.65 -15.26
N ARG A 45 7.92 -2.70 -15.93
CA ARG A 45 7.42 -4.06 -15.70
C ARG A 45 7.80 -4.57 -14.32
N CYS A 46 9.04 -4.35 -13.89
CA CYS A 46 9.50 -4.77 -12.57
C CYS A 46 8.82 -3.95 -11.46
N ALA A 47 8.67 -2.64 -11.67
CA ALA A 47 7.96 -1.75 -10.75
C ALA A 47 6.49 -2.16 -10.55
N ASP A 48 5.75 -2.43 -11.64
CA ASP A 48 4.36 -2.88 -11.58
C ASP A 48 4.21 -4.20 -10.82
N TYR A 49 5.11 -5.17 -11.08
CA TYR A 49 5.11 -6.45 -10.36
C TYR A 49 5.31 -6.27 -8.85
N ALA A 50 6.29 -5.43 -8.47
CA ALA A 50 6.56 -5.14 -7.08
C ALA A 50 5.36 -4.45 -6.39
N ALA A 51 4.74 -3.47 -7.05
CA ALA A 51 3.57 -2.77 -6.54
C ALA A 51 2.40 -3.74 -6.25
N ILE A 52 2.12 -4.67 -7.18
CA ILE A 52 1.09 -5.71 -7.00
C ILE A 52 1.41 -6.62 -5.80
N CYS A 53 2.68 -7.02 -5.66
CA CYS A 53 3.12 -7.84 -4.53
C CYS A 53 2.95 -7.11 -3.19
N PHE A 54 3.33 -5.83 -3.10
CA PHE A 54 3.15 -5.03 -1.88
C PHE A 54 1.68 -4.82 -1.55
N GLU A 55 0.85 -4.45 -2.52
CA GLU A 55 -0.60 -4.29 -2.34
C GLU A 55 -1.23 -5.58 -1.80
N THR A 56 -0.90 -6.72 -2.41
CA THR A 56 -1.38 -8.04 -1.98
C THR A 56 -0.93 -8.37 -0.56
N ALA A 57 0.37 -8.19 -0.25
CA ALA A 57 0.90 -8.44 1.09
C ALA A 57 0.23 -7.54 2.15
N GLY A 58 0.02 -6.25 1.84
CA GLY A 58 -0.66 -5.31 2.71
C GLY A 58 -2.11 -5.73 3.02
N MET A 59 -2.85 -6.21 2.02
CA MET A 59 -4.21 -6.73 2.24
C MET A 59 -4.24 -7.94 3.18
N TYR A 60 -3.30 -8.89 3.01
CA TYR A 60 -3.21 -10.05 3.91
C TYR A 60 -2.76 -9.67 5.31
N LEU A 61 -1.85 -8.70 5.46
CA LEU A 61 -1.45 -8.17 6.77
C LEU A 61 -2.63 -7.49 7.49
N VAL A 62 -3.43 -6.68 6.80
CA VAL A 62 -4.64 -6.08 7.37
C VAL A 62 -5.60 -7.18 7.82
N LYS A 63 -5.83 -8.21 6.99
CA LYS A 63 -6.70 -9.34 7.34
C LYS A 63 -6.20 -10.07 8.59
N ALA A 64 -4.89 -10.31 8.69
CA ALA A 64 -4.29 -10.96 9.85
C ALA A 64 -4.39 -10.09 11.11
N ALA A 65 -4.26 -8.77 10.97
CA ALA A 65 -4.39 -7.81 12.08
C ALA A 65 -5.82 -7.64 12.60
N THR A 66 -6.82 -8.11 11.84
CA THR A 66 -8.26 -8.04 12.21
C THR A 66 -8.91 -9.42 12.34
N ALA A 67 -8.13 -10.50 12.41
CA ALA A 67 -8.61 -11.87 12.50
C ALA A 67 -9.19 -12.22 13.88
#